data_AF-Q7MDG6-F1
#
_entry.id   AF-Q7MDG6-F1
#
_cell.length_a   1.000
_cell.length_b   1.000
_cell.length_c   1.000
_cell.angle_alpha   90.00
_cell.angle_beta   90.00
_cell.angle_gamma   90.00
#
_symmetry.space_group_name_H-M   'P 1'
#
loop_
_entity.id
_entity.type
_entity.pdbx_description
1 polymer ?
#
loop_
_entity_poly.entity_id
_entity_poly.type
_entity_poly.pdbx_seq_one_letter_code
_entity_poly.pdbx_strand_id
1 'polypeptide(L)'
;MAIRSINKSIGRYYKAMSELKDALAEAGVFTLEYVNNNPDALARFCDAQNALFQRVCENKPETPTTLHLLGLLTKSHIEILAQFVSDKESRLAMKDVLQTSLGAQSSDKFNDVVLQDLLMISTLWIFVQGRLKMDFSLANDHAVETAQHAAPFLAVDADVIRSELMQSFYQGKALYQRQQGKPSLWQRFLNHLSS
;
A
#
# COMPACT_ATOMS: atom_id res chain seq x y z
N MET A 1 21.45 15.52 -37.70
CA MET A 1 20.19 15.93 -37.03
C MET A 1 19.32 14.77 -36.54
N ALA A 2 19.63 13.50 -36.85
CA ALA A 2 18.81 12.34 -36.46
C ALA A 2 19.04 11.80 -35.02
N ILE A 3 20.23 11.98 -34.45
CA ILE A 3 20.60 11.38 -33.15
C ILE A 3 19.86 12.06 -31.96
N ARG A 4 19.54 13.36 -32.07
CA ARG A 4 18.75 14.07 -31.03
C ARG A 4 17.27 13.66 -31.02
N SER A 5 16.73 13.17 -32.15
CA SER A 5 15.34 12.69 -32.23
C SER A 5 15.19 11.30 -31.60
N ILE A 6 16.19 10.43 -31.80
CA ILE A 6 16.21 9.07 -31.26
C ILE A 6 16.34 9.08 -29.73
N ASN A 7 17.18 9.94 -29.14
CA ASN A 7 17.26 10.06 -27.67
C ASN A 7 15.98 10.59 -27.03
N LYS A 8 15.18 11.41 -27.74
CA LYS A 8 13.87 11.89 -27.24
C LYS A 8 12.76 10.84 -27.38
N SER A 9 12.98 9.81 -28.20
CA SER A 9 12.13 8.63 -28.37
C SER A 9 12.51 7.56 -27.33
N ILE A 10 13.79 7.26 -27.15
CA ILE A 10 14.28 6.29 -26.15
C ILE A 10 13.99 6.78 -24.72
N GLY A 11 14.17 8.08 -24.44
CA GLY A 11 13.76 8.68 -23.16
C GLY A 11 12.24 8.77 -22.94
N ARG A 12 11.43 8.52 -23.97
CA ARG A 12 9.96 8.38 -23.86
C ARG A 12 9.50 6.94 -23.72
N TYR A 13 10.29 5.96 -24.16
CA TYR A 13 9.99 4.54 -24.01
C TYR A 13 10.47 3.95 -22.67
N TYR A 14 11.40 4.61 -21.97
CA TYR A 14 11.70 4.35 -20.55
C TYR A 14 10.71 5.01 -19.57
N LYS A 15 9.70 5.70 -20.11
CA LYS A 15 8.64 6.35 -19.34
C LYS A 15 7.43 5.42 -19.23
N ALA A 16 7.51 4.43 -18.35
CA ALA A 16 6.33 3.78 -17.73
C ALA A 16 6.67 2.91 -16.49
N MET A 17 7.78 3.15 -15.78
CA MET A 17 7.76 2.89 -14.34
C MET A 17 7.26 4.17 -13.68
N SER A 18 6.13 4.07 -12.98
CA SER A 18 5.55 5.21 -12.29
C SER A 18 6.48 5.61 -11.15
N GLU A 19 6.77 6.91 -10.97
CA GLU A 19 7.59 7.40 -9.85
C GLU A 19 7.03 6.95 -8.50
N LEU A 20 5.70 6.81 -8.43
CA LEU A 20 5.03 6.21 -7.28
C LEU A 20 5.44 4.75 -7.06
N LYS A 21 5.49 3.92 -8.11
CA LYS A 21 5.93 2.52 -7.99
C LYS A 21 7.39 2.41 -7.58
N ASP A 22 8.25 3.31 -8.06
CA ASP A 22 9.65 3.38 -7.65
C ASP A 22 9.79 3.78 -6.18
N ALA A 23 9.04 4.79 -5.74
CA ALA A 23 9.00 5.19 -4.33
C ALA A 23 8.48 4.06 -3.41
N LEU A 24 7.45 3.32 -3.86
CA LEU A 24 6.95 2.14 -3.18
C LEU A 24 8.02 1.03 -3.13
N ALA A 25 8.77 0.83 -4.22
CA ALA A 25 9.87 -0.11 -4.27
C ALA A 25 10.97 0.23 -3.25
N GLU A 26 11.39 1.50 -3.22
CA GLU A 26 12.38 2.02 -2.27
C GLU A 26 11.90 1.91 -0.82
N ALA A 27 10.61 2.13 -0.56
CA ALA A 27 10.01 1.93 0.74
C ALA A 27 10.03 0.45 1.20
N GLY A 28 10.14 -0.48 0.25
CA GLY A 28 10.25 -1.92 0.48
C GLY A 28 8.93 -2.69 0.33
N VAL A 29 7.88 -2.13 -0.30
CA VAL A 29 6.56 -2.77 -0.30
C VAL A 29 6.52 -4.10 -1.06
N PHE A 30 7.45 -4.35 -1.99
CA PHE A 30 7.55 -5.62 -2.71
C PHE A 30 8.07 -6.79 -1.85
N THR A 31 8.41 -6.56 -0.58
CA THR A 31 8.62 -7.67 0.37
C THR A 31 7.30 -8.27 0.87
N LEU A 32 6.16 -7.59 0.64
CA LEU A 32 4.84 -8.02 1.09
C LEU A 32 4.29 -9.05 0.11
N GLU A 33 3.93 -10.23 0.62
CA GLU A 33 3.33 -11.30 -0.18
C GLU A 33 2.03 -10.85 -0.86
N TYR A 34 1.16 -10.17 -0.12
CA TYR A 34 -0.10 -9.64 -0.67
C TYR A 34 0.11 -8.73 -1.89
N VAL A 35 1.14 -7.88 -1.86
CA VAL A 35 1.45 -6.97 -2.98
C VAL A 35 1.88 -7.76 -4.22
N ASN A 36 2.72 -8.78 -4.03
CA ASN A 36 3.21 -9.61 -5.13
C ASN A 36 2.12 -10.50 -5.73
N ASN A 37 1.16 -10.94 -4.92
CA ASN A 37 0.04 -11.77 -5.37
C ASN A 37 -1.10 -10.97 -6.02
N ASN A 38 -1.10 -9.63 -5.89
CA ASN A 38 -2.16 -8.75 -6.42
C ASN A 38 -1.60 -7.63 -7.30
N PRO A 39 -0.85 -7.94 -8.39
CA PRO A 39 -0.18 -6.93 -9.20
C PRO A 39 -1.16 -5.99 -9.90
N ASP A 40 -2.36 -6.44 -10.25
CA ASP A 40 -3.37 -5.62 -10.92
C ASP A 40 -3.91 -4.52 -10.02
N ALA A 41 -4.16 -4.82 -8.74
CA ALA A 41 -4.60 -3.83 -7.76
C ALA A 41 -3.51 -2.78 -7.50
N LEU A 42 -2.25 -3.21 -7.43
CA LEU A 42 -1.11 -2.30 -7.30
C LEU A 42 -0.98 -1.41 -8.54
N ALA A 43 -1.13 -1.97 -9.75
CA ALA A 43 -1.05 -1.23 -10.99
C ALA A 43 -2.14 -0.16 -11.07
N ARG A 44 -3.40 -0.53 -10.78
CA ARG A 44 -4.52 0.44 -10.71
C ARG A 44 -4.24 1.58 -9.74
N PHE A 45 -3.79 1.26 -8.53
CA PHE A 45 -3.42 2.28 -7.54
C PHE A 45 -2.32 3.22 -8.07
N CYS A 46 -1.26 2.63 -8.63
CA CYS A 46 -0.14 3.39 -9.17
C CYS A 46 -0.58 4.32 -10.31
N ASP A 47 -1.35 3.80 -11.26
CA ASP A 47 -1.84 4.58 -12.41
C ASP A 47 -2.75 5.72 -11.97
N ALA A 48 -3.64 5.47 -11.01
CA ALA A 48 -4.58 6.47 -10.50
C ALA A 48 -3.87 7.59 -9.71
N GLN A 49 -2.83 7.27 -8.94
CA GLN A 49 -2.23 8.21 -7.99
C GLN A 49 -0.90 8.82 -8.43
N ASN A 50 -0.25 8.30 -9.49
CA ASN A 50 1.09 8.75 -9.88
C ASN A 50 1.16 10.26 -10.17
N ALA A 51 0.19 10.82 -10.89
CA ALA A 51 0.19 12.25 -11.21
C ALA A 51 0.09 13.14 -9.95
N LEU A 52 -0.68 12.70 -8.94
CA LEU A 52 -0.77 13.40 -7.67
C LEU A 52 0.54 13.26 -6.88
N PHE A 53 1.11 12.06 -6.85
CA PHE A 53 2.39 11.79 -6.19
C PHE A 53 3.52 12.67 -6.74
N GLN A 54 3.68 12.71 -8.06
CA GLN A 54 4.67 13.57 -8.73
C GLN A 54 4.52 15.03 -8.30
N ARG A 55 3.29 15.55 -8.37
CA ARG A 55 3.00 16.94 -7.99
C ARG A 55 3.35 17.24 -6.53
N VAL A 56 3.07 16.33 -5.58
CA VAL A 56 3.38 16.60 -4.15
C VAL A 56 4.89 16.54 -3.88
N CYS A 57 5.61 15.64 -4.55
CA CYS A 57 7.07 15.57 -4.49
C CYS A 57 7.73 16.84 -5.07
N GLU A 58 7.26 17.31 -6.23
CA GLU A 58 7.75 18.54 -6.87
C GLU A 58 7.49 19.80 -6.03
N ASN A 59 6.33 19.87 -5.37
CA ASN A 59 5.95 21.02 -4.55
C ASN A 59 6.71 21.11 -3.22
N LYS A 60 7.22 19.99 -2.71
CA LYS A 60 7.91 19.87 -1.41
C LYS A 60 9.10 18.91 -1.51
N PRO A 61 10.12 19.23 -2.32
CA PRO A 61 11.23 18.34 -2.61
C PRO A 61 12.12 18.05 -1.39
N GLU A 62 12.09 18.90 -0.37
CA GLU A 62 12.81 18.72 0.89
C GLU A 62 12.16 17.70 1.84
N THR A 63 10.89 17.35 1.61
CA THR A 63 10.18 16.37 2.43
C THR A 63 10.57 14.95 2.02
N PRO A 64 10.96 14.08 2.96
CA PRO A 64 11.28 12.68 2.67
C PRO A 64 10.17 11.95 1.89
N THR A 65 10.56 11.17 0.88
CA THR A 65 9.65 10.39 0.02
C THR A 65 8.66 9.53 0.83
N THR A 66 9.12 8.91 1.92
CA THR A 66 8.26 8.09 2.79
C THR A 66 7.14 8.89 3.45
N LEU A 67 7.33 10.19 3.71
CA LEU A 67 6.28 11.07 4.23
C LEU A 67 5.30 11.50 3.14
N HIS A 68 5.77 11.70 1.90
CA HIS A 68 4.88 11.89 0.75
C HIS A 68 4.00 10.66 0.51
N LEU A 69 4.59 9.45 0.59
CA LEU A 69 3.86 8.20 0.54
C LEU A 69 2.81 8.10 1.65
N LEU A 70 3.17 8.43 2.90
CA LEU A 70 2.22 8.43 4.00
C LEU A 70 1.03 9.36 3.72
N GLY A 71 1.29 10.59 3.28
CA GLY A 71 0.24 11.57 2.98
C GLY A 71 -0.70 11.09 1.87
N LEU A 72 -0.13 10.57 0.77
CA LEU A 72 -0.90 10.02 -0.35
C LEU A 72 -1.75 8.83 0.09
N LEU A 73 -1.15 7.86 0.78
CA LEU A 73 -1.81 6.64 1.22
C LEU A 73 -2.89 6.92 2.27
N THR A 74 -2.69 7.89 3.15
CA THR A 74 -3.71 8.33 4.11
C THR A 74 -4.94 8.88 3.38
N LYS A 75 -4.73 9.77 2.40
CA LYS A 75 -5.82 10.30 1.57
C LYS A 75 -6.54 9.16 0.83
N SER A 76 -5.79 8.31 0.13
CA SER A 76 -6.36 7.21 -0.65
C SER A 76 -7.13 6.21 0.23
N HIS A 77 -6.64 5.93 1.44
CA HIS A 77 -7.33 5.04 2.38
C HIS A 77 -8.67 5.62 2.85
N ILE A 78 -8.70 6.90 3.23
CA ILE A 78 -9.95 7.58 3.62
C ILE A 78 -10.97 7.54 2.47
N GLU A 79 -10.53 7.85 1.26
CA GLU A 79 -11.40 7.88 0.07
C GLU A 79 -11.96 6.50 -0.28
N ILE A 80 -11.11 5.47 -0.35
CA ILE A 80 -11.55 4.12 -0.72
C ILE A 80 -12.43 3.50 0.37
N LEU A 81 -12.14 3.75 1.65
CA LEU A 81 -12.96 3.27 2.75
C LEU A 81 -14.35 3.92 2.73
N ALA A 82 -14.42 5.24 2.55
CA ALA A 82 -15.69 5.96 2.44
C ALA A 82 -16.53 5.44 1.25
N GLN A 83 -15.90 5.23 0.10
CA GLN A 83 -16.56 4.62 -1.07
C GLN A 83 -17.03 3.19 -0.78
N PHE A 84 -16.16 2.37 -0.19
CA PHE A 84 -16.45 0.98 0.12
C PHE A 84 -17.66 0.84 1.05
N VAL A 85 -17.76 1.72 2.06
CA VAL A 85 -18.84 1.77 3.03
C VAL A 85 -20.14 2.29 2.40
N SER A 86 -20.07 3.38 1.61
CA SER A 86 -21.23 3.95 0.92
C SER A 86 -21.96 2.91 0.06
N ASP A 87 -21.21 2.09 -0.66
CA ASP A 87 -21.78 1.18 -1.65
C ASP A 87 -21.87 -0.27 -1.12
N LYS A 88 -21.71 -0.48 0.20
CA LYS A 88 -21.60 -1.80 0.83
C LYS A 88 -22.82 -2.68 0.56
N GLU A 89 -24.02 -2.19 0.82
CA GLU A 89 -25.26 -2.98 0.69
C GLU A 89 -25.52 -3.39 -0.77
N SER A 90 -25.36 -2.45 -1.70
CA SER A 90 -25.51 -2.69 -3.13
C SER A 90 -24.53 -3.74 -3.66
N ARG A 91 -23.26 -3.69 -3.22
CA ARG A 91 -22.26 -4.68 -3.64
C ARG A 91 -22.49 -6.06 -3.02
N LEU A 92 -22.97 -6.15 -1.78
CA LEU A 92 -23.35 -7.44 -1.18
C LEU A 92 -24.54 -8.07 -1.91
N ALA A 93 -25.56 -7.28 -2.25
CA ALA A 93 -26.68 -7.75 -3.04
C ALA A 93 -26.24 -8.24 -4.44
N MET A 94 -25.33 -7.51 -5.09
CA MET A 94 -24.76 -7.93 -6.38
C MET A 94 -23.99 -9.26 -6.26
N LYS A 95 -23.18 -9.42 -5.21
CA LYS A 95 -22.47 -10.67 -4.94
C LYS A 95 -23.44 -11.84 -4.77
N ASP A 96 -24.51 -11.67 -4.00
CA ASP A 96 -25.53 -12.70 -3.75
C ASP A 96 -26.27 -13.11 -5.04
N VAL A 97 -26.67 -12.13 -5.86
CA VAL A 97 -27.30 -12.38 -7.17
C VAL A 97 -26.37 -13.18 -8.09
N LEU A 98 -25.08 -12.83 -8.12
CA LEU A 98 -24.10 -13.54 -8.95
C LEU A 98 -23.84 -14.97 -8.47
N GLN A 99 -23.75 -15.18 -7.15
CA GLN A 99 -23.63 -16.51 -6.56
C GLN A 99 -24.83 -17.38 -6.89
N THR A 100 -26.04 -16.81 -6.84
CA THR A 100 -27.28 -17.50 -7.14
C THR A 100 -27.43 -17.80 -8.64
N SER A 101 -27.00 -16.88 -9.51
CA SER A 101 -27.25 -16.98 -10.97
C SER A 101 -26.22 -17.81 -11.73
N LEU A 102 -24.95 -17.77 -11.32
CA LEU A 102 -23.83 -18.42 -12.03
C LEU A 102 -23.43 -19.77 -11.42
N GLY A 103 -24.01 -20.13 -10.28
CA GLY A 103 -23.61 -21.30 -9.48
C GLY A 103 -22.22 -21.13 -8.85
N ALA A 104 -21.94 -21.91 -7.80
CA ALA A 104 -20.71 -21.81 -7.01
C ALA A 104 -19.41 -21.93 -7.82
N GLN A 105 -19.42 -22.64 -8.97
CA GLN A 105 -18.22 -22.85 -9.80
C GLN A 105 -17.80 -21.62 -10.63
N SER A 106 -18.67 -20.61 -10.81
CA SER A 106 -18.35 -19.39 -11.56
C SER A 106 -18.35 -18.13 -10.69
N SER A 107 -18.87 -18.18 -9.46
CA SER A 107 -18.86 -17.04 -8.53
C SER A 107 -17.47 -16.64 -8.06
N ASP A 108 -16.52 -17.57 -8.03
CA ASP A 108 -15.12 -17.30 -7.67
C ASP A 108 -14.40 -16.40 -8.69
N LYS A 109 -14.99 -16.18 -9.87
CA LYS A 109 -14.51 -15.23 -10.88
C LYS A 109 -15.05 -13.81 -10.67
N PHE A 110 -16.01 -13.62 -9.77
CA PHE A 110 -16.49 -12.29 -9.45
C PHE A 110 -15.40 -11.55 -8.69
N ASN A 111 -14.79 -10.59 -9.37
CA ASN A 111 -13.72 -9.79 -8.83
C ASN A 111 -14.25 -8.45 -8.33
N ASP A 112 -14.44 -8.30 -7.02
CA ASP A 112 -14.80 -7.02 -6.41
C ASP A 112 -13.57 -6.10 -6.39
N VAL A 113 -13.44 -5.29 -7.43
CA VAL A 113 -12.32 -4.35 -7.62
C VAL A 113 -12.20 -3.38 -6.44
N VAL A 114 -13.32 -2.90 -5.90
CA VAL A 114 -13.31 -1.93 -4.79
C VAL A 114 -12.80 -2.59 -3.50
N LEU A 115 -13.10 -3.88 -3.29
CA LEU A 115 -12.51 -4.67 -2.21
C LEU A 115 -11.01 -4.89 -2.40
N GLN A 116 -10.58 -5.26 -3.60
CA GLN A 116 -9.14 -5.42 -3.89
C GLN A 116 -8.37 -4.11 -3.66
N ASP A 117 -8.93 -2.99 -4.11
CA ASP A 117 -8.31 -1.67 -3.97
C ASP A 117 -8.27 -1.24 -2.50
N LEU A 118 -9.34 -1.46 -1.73
CA LEU A 118 -9.34 -1.23 -0.28
C LEU A 118 -8.23 -2.01 0.42
N LEU A 119 -8.14 -3.31 0.18
CA LEU A 119 -7.14 -4.17 0.84
C LEU A 119 -5.71 -3.82 0.41
N MET A 120 -5.49 -3.52 -0.87
CA MET A 120 -4.19 -3.07 -1.37
C MET A 120 -3.76 -1.76 -0.70
N ILE A 121 -4.64 -0.75 -0.70
CA ILE A 121 -4.34 0.57 -0.13
C ILE A 121 -4.11 0.46 1.38
N SER A 122 -4.95 -0.26 2.12
CA SER A 122 -4.78 -0.49 3.55
C SER A 122 -3.45 -1.20 3.86
N THR A 123 -3.09 -2.23 3.08
CA THR A 123 -1.82 -2.96 3.24
C THR A 123 -0.62 -2.02 3.04
N LEU A 124 -0.61 -1.23 1.97
CA LEU A 124 0.48 -0.28 1.70
C LEU A 124 0.56 0.80 2.79
N TRP A 125 -0.58 1.35 3.20
CA TRP A 125 -0.65 2.40 4.20
C TRP A 125 -0.15 1.94 5.56
N ILE A 126 -0.65 0.81 6.05
CA ILE A 126 -0.26 0.22 7.34
C ILE A 126 1.23 -0.17 7.34
N PHE A 127 1.74 -0.69 6.23
CA PHE A 127 3.17 -0.92 6.06
C PHE A 127 3.99 0.37 6.20
N VAL A 128 3.59 1.46 5.54
CA VAL A 128 4.28 2.75 5.62
C VAL A 128 4.23 3.33 7.04
N GLN A 129 3.11 3.17 7.76
CA GLN A 129 3.04 3.54 9.18
C GLN A 129 4.09 2.78 10.02
N GLY A 130 4.26 1.49 9.75
CA GLY A 130 5.32 0.67 10.35
C GLY A 130 6.73 1.18 10.00
N ARG A 131 6.97 1.54 8.73
CA ARG A 131 8.24 2.12 8.25
C ARG A 131 8.59 3.45 8.93
N LEU A 132 7.58 4.17 9.40
CA LEU A 132 7.73 5.45 10.10
C LEU A 132 7.69 5.29 11.63
N LYS A 133 7.60 4.05 12.15
CA LYS A 133 7.51 3.75 13.58
C LYS A 133 6.36 4.51 14.26
N MET A 134 5.23 4.64 13.55
CA MET A 134 4.01 5.23 14.09
C MET A 134 3.42 4.35 15.21
N ASP A 135 2.45 4.91 15.93
CA ASP A 135 1.80 4.22 17.03
C ASP A 135 1.08 2.96 16.56
N PHE A 136 1.28 1.86 17.29
CA PHE A 136 0.68 0.57 16.96
C PHE A 136 -0.85 0.60 17.10
N SER A 137 -1.37 1.27 18.13
CA SER A 137 -2.80 1.29 18.43
C SER A 137 -3.56 1.93 17.27
N LEU A 138 -3.05 3.04 16.74
CA LEU A 138 -3.61 3.70 15.56
C LEU A 138 -3.65 2.76 14.34
N ALA A 139 -2.54 2.10 14.02
CA ALA A 139 -2.50 1.15 12.90
C ALA A 139 -3.47 -0.02 13.11
N ASN A 140 -3.59 -0.51 14.34
CA ASN A 140 -4.48 -1.60 14.68
C ASN A 140 -5.96 -1.21 14.57
N ASP A 141 -6.35 -0.01 15.02
CA ASP A 141 -7.74 0.46 14.94
C ASP A 141 -8.21 0.53 13.48
N HIS A 142 -7.36 1.03 12.58
CA HIS A 142 -7.67 1.06 11.15
C HIS A 142 -7.66 -0.33 10.50
N ALA A 143 -6.82 -1.25 10.98
CA ALA A 143 -6.84 -2.64 10.55
C ALA A 143 -8.15 -3.33 10.97
N VAL A 144 -8.64 -3.06 12.20
CA VAL A 144 -9.93 -3.55 12.70
C VAL A 144 -11.07 -3.03 11.82
N GLU A 145 -11.11 -1.72 11.58
CA GLU A 145 -12.16 -1.09 10.76
C GLU A 145 -12.20 -1.68 9.34
N THR A 146 -11.04 -1.73 8.66
CA THR A 146 -10.95 -2.33 7.32
C THR A 146 -11.43 -3.78 7.33
N ALA A 147 -11.00 -4.57 8.32
CA ALA A 147 -11.35 -5.97 8.43
C ALA A 147 -12.85 -6.20 8.64
N GLN A 148 -13.49 -5.40 9.50
CA GLN A 148 -14.93 -5.49 9.75
C GLN A 148 -15.76 -5.21 8.48
N HIS A 149 -15.29 -4.30 7.63
CA HIS A 149 -15.95 -4.01 6.36
C HIS A 149 -15.67 -5.06 5.28
N ALA A 150 -14.47 -5.63 5.23
CA ALA A 150 -14.05 -6.60 4.22
C ALA A 150 -14.55 -8.03 4.50
N ALA A 151 -14.66 -8.45 5.77
CA ALA A 151 -15.03 -9.81 6.17
C ALA A 151 -16.29 -10.38 5.50
N PRO A 152 -17.42 -9.63 5.39
CA PRO A 152 -18.61 -10.11 4.71
C PRO A 152 -18.40 -10.46 3.23
N PHE A 153 -17.45 -9.79 2.56
CA PHE A 153 -17.16 -10.03 1.15
C PHE A 153 -16.21 -11.20 0.94
N LEU A 154 -15.32 -11.47 1.90
CA LEU A 154 -14.36 -12.57 1.80
C LEU A 154 -14.88 -13.87 2.43
N ALA A 155 -15.99 -13.81 3.18
CA ALA A 155 -16.51 -14.93 3.96
C ALA A 155 -15.47 -15.55 4.90
N VAL A 156 -14.59 -14.70 5.45
CA VAL A 156 -13.57 -15.05 6.45
C VAL A 156 -13.77 -14.20 7.69
N ASP A 157 -13.21 -14.65 8.82
CA ASP A 157 -13.23 -13.89 10.06
C ASP A 157 -12.47 -12.56 9.90
N ALA A 158 -13.03 -11.47 10.45
CA ALA A 158 -12.37 -10.17 10.47
C ALA A 158 -11.00 -10.22 11.17
N ASP A 159 -10.83 -11.07 12.20
CA ASP A 159 -9.55 -11.19 12.88
C ASP A 159 -8.44 -11.76 12.00
N VAL A 160 -8.78 -12.58 11.01
CA VAL A 160 -7.81 -13.08 10.01
C VAL A 160 -7.31 -11.91 9.16
N ILE A 161 -8.24 -11.12 8.60
CA ILE A 161 -7.91 -9.96 7.75
C ILE A 161 -7.11 -8.93 8.55
N ARG A 162 -7.54 -8.63 9.78
CA ARG A 162 -6.83 -7.71 10.68
C ARG A 162 -5.40 -8.18 10.94
N SER A 163 -5.21 -9.48 11.16
CA SER A 163 -3.88 -10.06 11.41
C SER A 163 -2.97 -9.95 10.19
N GLU A 164 -3.48 -10.19 8.99
CA GLU A 164 -2.75 -10.00 7.73
C GLU A 164 -2.35 -8.53 7.52
N LEU A 165 -3.27 -7.60 7.73
CA LEU A 165 -2.99 -6.16 7.66
C LEU A 165 -1.91 -5.77 8.68
N MET A 166 -1.99 -6.24 9.93
CA MET A 166 -0.98 -5.94 10.94
C MET A 166 0.36 -6.60 10.68
N GLN A 167 0.41 -7.71 9.94
CA GLN A 167 1.66 -8.29 9.48
C GLN A 167 2.44 -7.27 8.63
N SER A 168 1.75 -6.49 7.78
CA SER A 168 2.37 -5.43 6.98
C SER A 168 3.00 -4.33 7.85
N PHE A 169 2.35 -3.93 8.94
CA PHE A 169 2.90 -2.99 9.92
C PHE A 169 4.22 -3.50 10.51
N TYR A 170 4.23 -4.75 10.97
CA TYR A 170 5.43 -5.35 11.57
C TYR A 170 6.57 -5.51 10.58
N GLN A 171 6.27 -5.84 9.32
CA GLN A 171 7.28 -5.88 8.25
C GLN A 171 7.89 -4.49 8.02
N GLY A 172 7.06 -3.45 7.91
CA GLY A 172 7.53 -2.07 7.79
C GLY A 172 8.40 -1.65 8.98
N LYS A 173 7.96 -1.97 10.20
CA LYS A 173 8.70 -1.70 11.44
C LYS A 173 10.05 -2.42 11.49
N ALA A 174 10.11 -3.68 11.04
CA ALA A 174 11.35 -4.44 10.98
C ALA A 174 12.36 -3.80 10.00
N LEU A 175 11.91 -3.32 8.84
CA LEU A 175 12.78 -2.60 7.90
C LEU A 175 13.29 -1.28 8.47
N TYR A 176 12.45 -0.55 9.21
CA TYR A 176 12.90 0.65 9.94
C TYR A 176 14.00 0.32 10.94
N GLN A 177 13.83 -0.73 11.74
CA GLN A 177 14.82 -1.15 12.73
C GLN A 177 16.16 -1.58 12.09
N ARG A 178 16.11 -2.22 10.90
CA ARG A 178 17.32 -2.59 10.15
C ARG A 178 18.09 -1.36 9.66
N GLN A 179 17.38 -0.33 9.18
CA GLN A 179 17.99 0.91 8.68
C GLN A 179 18.63 1.76 9.77
N GLN A 180 18.09 1.71 10.99
CA GLN A 180 18.64 2.45 12.14
C GLN A 180 20.03 1.96 12.57
N GLY A 181 20.44 0.75 12.19
CA GLY A 181 21.74 0.16 12.57
C GLY A 181 21.87 -0.08 14.07
N LYS A 182 22.32 -1.26 14.50
CA LYS A 182 22.92 -1.35 15.84
C LYS A 182 24.21 -0.53 15.80
N PRO A 183 24.47 0.39 16.76
CA PRO A 183 25.73 1.13 16.79
C PRO A 183 26.88 0.12 16.74
N SER A 184 27.86 0.38 15.87
CA SER A 184 29.00 -0.52 15.74
C SER A 184 29.71 -0.64 17.09
N LEU A 185 30.35 -1.78 17.37
CA LEU A 185 31.09 -1.99 18.62
C LEU A 185 32.10 -0.86 18.88
N TRP A 186 32.66 -0.28 17.81
CA TRP A 186 33.54 0.89 17.85
C TRP A 186 32.83 2.18 18.29
N GLN A 187 31.60 2.44 17.82
CA GLN A 187 30.81 3.58 18.28
C GLN A 187 30.43 3.45 19.76
N ARG A 188 30.16 2.23 20.25
CA ARG A 188 29.88 1.98 21.67
C ARG A 188 31.14 2.17 22.54
N PHE A 189 32.30 1.77 22.04
CA PHE A 189 33.58 1.93 22.74
C PHE A 189 34.01 3.41 22.81
N LEU A 190 33.87 4.17 21.72
CA LEU A 190 34.18 5.60 21.68
C LEU A 190 33.31 6.42 22.63
N ASN A 191 32.00 6.14 22.68
CA ASN A 191 31.08 6.82 23.59
C ASN A 191 31.39 6.56 25.08
N HIS A 192 32.09 5.46 25.40
CA HIS A 192 32.46 5.11 26.77
C HIS A 192 33.78 5.76 27.22
N LEU A 193 34.61 6.22 26.28
CA LEU A 193 35.87 6.91 26.54
C LEU A 193 35.72 8.44 26.60
N SER A 194 34.58 8.97 26.14
CA SER A 194 34.24 10.40 26.16
C SER A 194 33.36 10.82 27.35
N SER A 195 33.16 9.94 28.34
CA SER A 195 32.50 10.22 29.64
C SER A 195 33.50 10.05 30.78
#